data_AF-G2P4T7-F1
#
_entry.id   AF-G2P4T7-F1
#
_cell.length_a   1.000
_cell.length_b   1.000
_cell.length_c   1.000
_cell.angle_alpha   90.00
_cell.angle_beta   90.00
_cell.angle_gamma   90.00
#
_symmetry.space_group_name_H-M   'P 1'
#
loop_
_entity.id
_entity.type
_entity.pdbx_description
1 polymer ?
#
loop_
_entity_poly.entity_id
_entity_poly.type
_entity_poly.pdbx_seq_one_letter_code
_entity_poly.pdbx_strand_id
1 'polypeptide(L)' 'MNVAYGIVAGLLALFHLYGGGVKVVRSRERLRPMMAWVDTSPMPAVRAIGVLEVRGSGGLQEGPGGPLEPPEPLIRRT' A
#
# COMPACT_ATOMS: atom_id res chain seq x y z
N MET A 1 -26.11 5.79 -4.31
CA MET A 1 -24.66 6.07 -4.45
C MET A 1 -23.76 5.10 -3.68
N ASN A 2 -24.20 4.44 -2.60
CA ASN A 2 -23.31 3.56 -1.82
C ASN A 2 -23.02 2.19 -2.47
N VAL A 3 -23.98 1.61 -3.21
CA VAL A 3 -23.81 0.26 -3.78
C VAL A 3 -22.82 0.26 -4.95
N ALA A 4 -23.00 1.16 -5.92
CA ALA A 4 -22.08 1.27 -7.06
C ALA A 4 -20.65 1.57 -6.59
N TYR A 5 -20.50 2.50 -5.63
CA TYR A 5 -19.22 2.78 -5.00
C TYR A 5 -18.62 1.56 -4.30
N GLY A 6 -19.42 0.83 -3.51
CA GLY A 6 -18.97 -0.38 -2.81
C GLY A 6 -18.52 -1.49 -3.75
N ILE A 7 -19.20 -1.67 -4.88
CA ILE A 7 -18.80 -2.65 -5.91
C ILE A 7 -17.45 -2.25 -6.51
N VAL A 8 -17.28 -1.00 -6.92
CA VAL A 8 -16.02 -0.52 -7.50
C VAL A 8 -14.88 -0.64 -6.49
N ALA A 9 -15.11 -0.23 -5.24
CA ALA A 9 -14.13 -0.33 -4.16
C ALA A 9 -13.73 -1.79 -3.89
N GLY A 10 -14.70 -2.71 -3.84
CA GLY A 10 -14.44 -4.14 -3.65
C GLY A 10 -13.65 -4.76 -4.81
N LEU A 11 -14.01 -4.43 -6.04
CA LEU A 11 -13.27 -4.88 -7.24
C LEU A 11 -11.84 -4.35 -7.24
N LEU A 12 -11.64 -3.08 -6.89
CA LEU A 12 -10.33 -2.47 -6.83
C LEU A 12 -9.46 -3.10 -5.73
N ALA A 13 -10.04 -3.38 -4.58
CA ALA A 13 -9.38 -4.08 -3.48
C ALA A 13 -8.94 -5.49 -3.90
N LEU A 14 -9.81 -6.25 -4.57
CA LEU A 14 -9.47 -7.57 -5.12
C LEU A 14 -8.32 -7.50 -6.13
N PHE A 15 -8.32 -6.48 -6.98
CA PHE A 15 -7.25 -6.28 -7.96
C PHE A 15 -5.90 -5.97 -7.29
N HIS A 16 -5.89 -5.13 -6.27
CA HIS A 16 -4.70 -4.83 -5.48
C HIS A 16 -4.20 -6.04 -4.70
N LEU A 17 -5.11 -6.82 -4.11
CA LEU A 17 -4.77 -8.05 -3.39
C LEU A 17 -4.13 -9.07 -4.34
N TYR A 18 -4.69 -9.26 -5.54
CA TYR A 18 -4.15 -10.16 -6.54
C TYR A 18 -2.78 -9.68 -7.06
N GLY A 19 -2.67 -8.42 -7.46
CA GLY A 19 -1.43 -7.84 -7.98
C GLY A 19 -0.30 -7.86 -6.95
N GLY A 20 -0.60 -7.43 -5.72
CA GLY A 20 0.35 -7.43 -4.61
C GLY A 20 0.75 -8.84 -4.19
N GLY A 21 -0.23 -9.75 -4.08
CA GLY A 21 0.02 -11.16 -3.81
C GLY A 21 0.96 -11.77 -4.85
N VAL A 22 0.67 -11.60 -6.15
CA VAL A 22 1.51 -12.09 -7.24
C VAL A 22 2.96 -11.59 -7.12
N LYS A 23 3.19 -10.32 -6.75
CA LYS A 23 4.54 -9.76 -6.55
C LYS A 23 5.27 -10.34 -5.33
N VAL A 24 4.54 -10.77 -4.30
CA VAL A 24 5.10 -11.40 -3.10
C VAL A 24 5.48 -12.85 -3.35
N VAL A 25 4.58 -13.65 -3.96
CA VAL A 25 4.77 -15.10 -4.12
C VAL A 25 5.48 -15.53 -5.40
N ARG A 26 5.39 -14.77 -6.50
CA ARG A 26 5.99 -15.19 -7.78
C ARG A 26 7.47 -14.83 -7.87
N SER A 27 8.21 -15.70 -8.57
CA SER A 27 9.61 -15.46 -8.92
C SER A 27 9.71 -14.45 -10.06
N ARG A 28 10.91 -13.87 -10.21
CA ARG A 28 11.22 -12.85 -11.22
C ARG A 28 10.82 -13.30 -12.62
N GLU A 29 11.15 -14.53 -13.00
CA GLU A 29 10.91 -15.08 -14.35
C GLU A 29 9.43 -15.08 -14.72
N ARG A 30 8.53 -15.26 -13.74
CA ARG A 30 7.07 -15.22 -13.95
C ARG A 30 6.49 -13.81 -13.96
N LEU A 31 7.22 -12.82 -13.41
CA LEU A 31 6.82 -11.41 -13.42
C LEU A 31 7.33 -10.70 -14.67
N ARG A 32 8.52 -11.05 -15.16
CA ARG A 32 9.15 -10.49 -16.37
C ARG A 32 8.24 -10.34 -17.59
N PRO A 33 7.43 -11.34 -18.01
CA PRO A 33 6.58 -11.20 -19.19
C PRO A 33 5.46 -10.16 -19.03
N MET A 34 5.08 -9.81 -17.79
CA MET A 34 4.06 -8.81 -17.50
C MET A 34 4.66 -7.48 -17.02
N MET A 35 5.90 -7.49 -16.53
CA MET A 35 6.57 -6.37 -15.86
C MET A 35 8.06 -6.34 -16.20
N ALA A 36 8.42 -5.70 -17.32
CA ALA A 36 9.81 -5.59 -17.78
C ALA A 36 10.72 -4.85 -16.77
N TRP A 37 10.17 -3.92 -15.97
CA TRP A 37 10.92 -3.16 -14.96
C TRP A 37 11.46 -4.02 -13.82
N VAL A 38 10.89 -5.20 -13.59
CA VAL A 38 11.42 -6.16 -12.61
C VAL A 38 12.85 -6.58 -12.96
N ASP A 39 13.28 -6.42 -14.22
CA ASP A 39 14.66 -6.70 -14.63
C ASP A 39 15.69 -5.70 -14.10
N THR A 40 15.28 -4.48 -13.84
CA THR A 40 16.16 -3.43 -13.30
C THR A 40 16.05 -3.28 -11.78
N SER A 41 15.02 -3.87 -11.16
CA SER A 41 14.74 -3.71 -9.73
C SER A 41 15.10 -4.96 -8.92
N PRO A 42 15.67 -4.80 -7.72
CA PRO A 42 15.95 -5.92 -6.83
C PRO A 42 14.63 -6.56 -6.34
N MET A 43 14.56 -7.90 -6.31
CA MET A 43 13.37 -8.63 -5.88
C MET A 43 12.82 -8.24 -4.50
N PRO A 44 13.66 -7.89 -3.49
CA PRO A 44 13.16 -7.33 -2.23
C PRO A 44 12.30 -6.06 -2.41
N ALA A 45 12.67 -5.17 -3.33
CA ALA A 45 11.87 -3.97 -3.61
C ALA A 45 10.53 -4.31 -4.26
N VAL A 46 10.52 -5.27 -5.20
CA VAL A 46 9.29 -5.78 -5.83
C VAL A 46 8.35 -6.41 -4.80
N ARG A 47 8.90 -7.17 -3.86
CA ARG A 47 8.14 -7.76 -2.75
C ARG A 47 7.62 -6.70 -1.78
N ALA A 48 8.40 -5.67 -1.46
CA ALA A 48 7.96 -4.56 -0.62
C ALA A 48 6.76 -3.84 -1.24
N ILE A 49 6.79 -3.59 -2.55
CA ILE A 49 5.65 -3.04 -3.29
C ILE A 49 4.44 -3.97 -3.17
N GLY A 50 4.63 -5.28 -3.37
CA GLY A 50 3.54 -6.25 -3.22
C GLY A 50 2.92 -6.27 -1.82
N VAL A 51 3.74 -6.17 -0.77
CA VAL A 51 3.25 -6.08 0.63
C VAL A 51 2.44 -4.80 0.84
N LEU A 52 2.90 -3.66 0.32
CA LEU A 52 2.18 -2.39 0.41
C LEU A 52 0.83 -2.44 -0.31
N GLU A 53 0.76 -3.07 -1.49
CA GLU A 53 -0.50 -3.24 -2.23
C GLU A 53 -1.50 -4.11 -1.48
N VAL A 54 -1.04 -5.24 -0.92
CA VAL A 54 -1.88 -6.12 -0.10
C VAL A 54 -2.36 -5.38 1.15
N ARG A 55 -1.48 -4.64 1.84
CA ARG A 55 -1.84 -3.85 3.02
C ARG A 55 -2.85 -2.76 2.69
N GLY A 56 -2.65 -2.05 1.59
CA GLY A 56 -3.56 -1.01 1.08
C GLY A 56 -4.94 -1.56 0.75
N SER A 57 -5.03 -2.79 0.22
CA SER A 57 -6.32 -3.46 -0.03
C SER A 57 -7.09 -3.79 1.27
N GLY A 58 -6.38 -3.98 2.39
CA GLY A 58 -6.97 -4.22 3.71
C GLY A 58 -7.29 -2.96 4.51
N GLY A 59 -6.99 -1.76 3.98
CA GLY A 59 -7.25 -0.50 4.68
C GLY A 59 -6.29 -0.18 5.84
N LEU A 60 -5.19 -0.93 5.96
CA LEU A 60 -4.14 -0.66 6.94
C LEU A 60 -3.29 0.52 6.45
N GLN A 61 -3.79 1.74 6.65
CA GLN A 61 -2.95 2.93 6.64
C GLN A 61 -2.03 2.85 7.84
N GLU A 62 -0.72 2.88 7.61
CA GLU A 62 0.24 3.16 8.67
C GLU A 62 -0.15 4.53 9.23
N GLY A 63 -0.78 4.57 10.41
CA GLY A 63 -1.09 5.82 11.07
C GLY A 63 0.23 6.56 11.32
N PRO A 64 0.35 7.85 10.98
CA PRO A 64 1.48 8.63 11.46
C PRO A 64 1.37 8.66 12.99
N GLY A 65 2.48 8.33 13.65
CA GLY A 65 2.52 8.06 15.09
C GLY A 65 1.93 9.18 15.93
N GLY A 66 1.06 8.78 16.86
CA GLY A 66 0.64 9.56 18.03
C GLY A 66 -0.11 10.86 17.73
N PRO A 67 -0.94 11.35 18.67
CA PRO A 67 -1.27 12.76 18.70
C PRO A 67 0.05 13.55 18.74
N LEU A 68 0.27 14.43 17.77
CA LEU A 68 1.20 15.53 17.97
C LEU A 68 0.60 16.36 19.10
N GLU A 69 1.01 16.09 20.34
CA GLU A 69 0.78 16.99 21.47
C GLU A 69 1.13 18.40 20.99
N PRO A 70 0.16 19.33 20.91
CA PRO A 70 0.46 20.69 20.49
C PRO A 70 1.46 21.28 21.50
N PRO A 71 2.49 22.03 21.06
CA PRO A 71 3.41 22.67 21.98
C PRO A 71 2.61 23.54 22.94
N GLU A 72 2.84 23.37 24.24
CA GLU A 72 2.25 24.15 25.31
C GLU A 72 2.30 25.65 24.93
N PRO A 73 1.17 26.38 24.94
CA PRO A 73 1.22 27.81 24.66
C PRO A 73 2.03 28.44 25.78
N LEU A 74 3.19 28.98 25.43
CA LEU A 74 4.01 29.84 26.27
C LEU A 74 3.20 31.13 26.54
N ILE A 75 2.21 31.04 27.43
CA ILE A 75 1.44 32.19 27.88
C ILE A 75 2.44 33.10 28.58
N ARG A 76 2.67 34.23 27.94
CA ARG A 76 3.57 35.30 28.34
C ARG A 76 3.39 35.60 29.82
N ARG A 77 4.51 35.58 30.55
CA ARG A 77 4.69 36.52 31.66
C ARG A 77 4.72 37.93 31.09
N THR A 78 3.67 38.70 31.35
CA THR A 78 3.71 40.15 31.62
C THR A 78 2.45 40.50 32.39
#